data_AF-A0AB37ZNJ1-F1
#
_entry.id   AF-A0AB37ZNJ1-F1
#
_cell.length_a   1.000
_cell.length_b   1.000
_cell.length_c   1.000
_cell.angle_alpha   90.00
_cell.angle_beta   90.00
_cell.angle_gamma   90.00
#
_symmetry.space_group_name_H-M   'P 1'
#
loop_
_entity.id
_entity.type
_entity.pdbx_description
1 polymer ?
#
loop_
_entity_poly.entity_id
_entity_poly.type
_entity_poly.pdbx_seq_one_letter_code
_entity_poly.pdbx_strand_id
1 'polypeptide(L)'
;MYYSTEVKEAAKRLFLRRHKAKEIQAQLNLPNIRIVYHWIRVGGWEDMLTDEEPLTAVSRRITLLLEKADSLTKGELDELDRLTTVRERLVKQCVKPVAAPIRDDQDNDGHRRDDQRGERRERGKRDGKKREKKVKNDVSELREVDFLDKFISKMYGYQKELFAAKQNPLTARIRNILKSRQVGLTYYFAGEAFMDAVLTGDNQVFLSASRAQSEIFRSYIIAFAQAWFGLELTGNPIVLSKDGKPWAELRFLSTNSSTAQGHHGHVYVDEYFWIRDFEKLNTVASAMATHKKWRKTYFSTPSAVSHQAYPFGKARSSATASARTPRSHGRAISRSLPARCVRTVSGAR
;
A
#
# COMPACT_ATOMS: atom_id res chain seq x y z
N MET A 1 53.40 -17.69 24.17
CA MET A 1 52.37 -17.97 25.19
C MET A 1 51.50 -19.10 24.69
N TYR A 2 51.47 -20.22 25.42
CA TYR A 2 50.56 -21.33 25.15
C TYR A 2 49.23 -21.05 25.86
N TYR A 3 48.18 -20.73 25.11
CA TYR A 3 46.82 -20.61 25.62
C TYR A 3 46.19 -22.00 25.75
N SER A 4 45.38 -22.22 26.79
CA SER A 4 44.70 -23.50 27.01
C SER A 4 43.78 -23.86 25.84
N THR A 5 43.56 -25.16 25.64
CA THR A 5 42.67 -25.69 24.60
C THR A 5 41.25 -25.16 24.76
N GLU A 6 40.76 -25.03 25.99
CA GLU A 6 39.44 -24.48 26.32
C GLU A 6 39.25 -23.04 25.82
N VAL A 7 40.25 -22.17 26.00
CA VAL A 7 40.19 -20.77 25.54
C VAL A 7 40.20 -20.70 24.01
N LYS A 8 40.98 -21.56 23.35
CA LYS A 8 40.99 -21.66 21.89
C LYS A 8 39.66 -22.17 21.34
N GLU A 9 39.04 -23.15 21.99
CA GLU A 9 37.73 -23.68 21.62
C GLU A 9 36.62 -22.65 21.83
N ALA A 10 36.64 -21.91 22.94
CA ALA A 10 35.72 -20.81 23.18
C ALA A 10 35.83 -19.73 22.09
N ALA A 11 37.06 -19.34 21.73
CA ALA A 11 37.31 -18.41 20.64
C ALA A 11 36.81 -18.94 19.28
N LYS A 12 37.02 -20.23 19.00
CA LYS A 12 36.51 -20.90 17.80
C LYS A 12 34.98 -20.85 17.73
N ARG A 13 34.29 -21.18 18.82
CA ARG A 13 32.81 -21.13 18.89
C ARG A 13 32.29 -19.72 18.64
N LEU A 14 32.91 -18.70 19.23
CA LEU A 14 32.54 -17.29 19.01
C LEU A 14 32.80 -16.85 17.56
N PHE A 15 33.91 -17.29 16.96
CA PHE A 15 34.21 -16.99 15.56
C PHE A 15 33.24 -17.65 14.59
N LEU A 16 32.87 -18.92 14.81
CA LEU A 16 31.87 -19.62 14.00
C LEU A 16 30.46 -19.02 14.15
N ARG A 17 30.17 -18.38 15.30
CA ARG A 17 28.99 -17.52 15.50
C ARG A 17 29.14 -16.13 14.87
N ARG A 18 30.22 -15.86 14.14
CA ARG A 18 30.57 -14.61 13.44
C ARG A 18 30.70 -13.36 14.30
N HIS A 19 31.18 -13.52 15.53
CA HIS A 19 31.74 -12.39 16.26
C HIS A 19 33.00 -11.87 15.56
N LYS A 20 33.22 -10.55 15.57
CA LYS A 20 34.43 -9.96 15.00
C LYS A 20 35.64 -10.32 15.87
N ALA A 21 36.82 -10.45 15.28
CA ALA A 21 38.05 -10.76 16.03
C ALA A 21 38.29 -9.78 17.20
N LYS A 22 37.89 -8.52 17.06
CA LYS A 22 37.95 -7.48 18.12
C LYS A 22 36.98 -7.76 19.27
N GLU A 23 35.79 -8.26 18.97
CA GLU A 23 34.77 -8.63 19.97
C GLU A 23 35.20 -9.89 20.73
N ILE A 24 35.73 -10.88 20.01
CA ILE A 24 36.29 -12.11 20.61
C ILE A 24 37.47 -11.77 21.54
N GLN A 25 38.35 -10.87 21.10
CA GLN A 25 39.47 -10.39 21.90
C GLN A 25 38.99 -9.71 23.18
N ALA A 26 37.99 -8.84 23.11
CA ALA A 26 37.42 -8.17 24.28
C ALA A 26 36.71 -9.16 25.22
N GLN A 27 35.91 -10.09 24.68
CA GLN A 27 35.10 -11.04 25.45
C GLN A 27 35.94 -12.11 26.16
N LEU A 28 37.05 -12.52 25.57
CA LEU A 28 37.99 -13.48 26.17
C LEU A 28 39.17 -12.80 26.89
N ASN A 29 39.12 -11.47 27.03
CA ASN A 29 40.16 -10.65 27.65
C ASN A 29 41.59 -10.97 27.14
N LEU A 30 41.72 -11.14 25.82
CA LEU A 30 43.00 -11.49 25.20
C LEU A 30 43.88 -10.24 25.06
N PRO A 31 45.20 -10.33 25.31
CA PRO A 31 46.08 -9.16 25.32
C PRO A 31 46.30 -8.54 23.93
N ASN A 32 46.07 -9.30 22.84
CA ASN A 32 46.23 -8.80 21.49
C ASN A 32 45.28 -9.48 20.49
N ILE A 33 44.63 -8.69 19.64
CA ILE A 33 43.75 -9.19 18.56
C ILE A 33 44.46 -10.11 17.57
N ARG A 34 45.78 -9.95 17.37
CA ARG A 34 46.61 -10.80 16.48
C ARG A 34 46.58 -12.28 16.88
N ILE A 35 46.31 -12.59 18.14
CA ILE A 35 46.19 -13.96 18.63
C ILE A 35 44.97 -14.65 18.00
N VAL A 36 43.84 -13.93 17.89
CA VAL A 36 42.61 -14.44 17.27
C VAL A 36 42.84 -14.66 15.77
N TYR A 37 43.46 -13.71 15.07
CA TYR A 37 43.83 -13.87 13.65
C TYR A 37 44.78 -15.05 13.41
N HIS A 38 45.74 -15.26 14.30
CA HIS A 38 46.63 -16.41 14.22
C HIS A 38 45.87 -17.74 14.38
N TRP A 39 44.92 -17.83 15.31
CA TRP A 39 44.10 -19.04 15.48
C TRP A 39 43.13 -19.29 14.33
N ILE A 40 42.54 -18.24 13.76
CA ILE A 40 41.71 -18.33 12.55
C ILE A 40 42.52 -18.94 11.40
N ARG A 41 43.74 -18.43 11.18
CA ARG A 41 44.63 -18.88 10.10
C ARG A 41 45.14 -20.30 10.31
N VAL A 42 45.63 -20.63 11.51
CA VAL A 42 46.19 -21.96 11.81
C VAL A 42 45.08 -23.02 11.89
N GLY A 43 43.92 -22.65 12.41
CA GLY A 43 42.79 -23.56 12.58
C GLY A 43 41.89 -23.70 11.36
N GLY A 44 42.14 -22.96 10.27
CA GLY A 44 41.30 -22.98 9.08
C GLY A 44 39.84 -22.62 9.36
N TRP A 45 39.60 -21.70 10.30
CA TRP A 45 38.22 -21.43 10.77
C TRP A 45 37.38 -20.74 9.70
N GLU A 46 38.02 -20.05 8.75
CA GLU A 46 37.35 -19.43 7.60
C GLU A 46 36.70 -20.47 6.69
N ASP A 47 37.37 -21.61 6.45
CA ASP A 47 36.85 -22.71 5.65
C ASP A 47 35.75 -23.51 6.37
N MET A 48 35.70 -23.41 7.71
CA MET A 48 34.65 -24.02 8.53
C MET A 48 33.37 -23.19 8.58
N LEU A 49 33.40 -21.94 8.09
CA LEU A 49 32.21 -21.11 7.94
C LEU A 49 31.47 -21.57 6.68
N THR A 50 30.55 -22.52 6.83
CA THR A 50 29.64 -22.92 5.75
C THR A 50 28.88 -21.69 5.21
N ASP A 51 28.59 -21.67 3.90
CA ASP A 51 27.66 -20.71 3.30
C ASP A 51 26.30 -20.87 3.98
N GLU A 52 25.96 -19.94 4.88
CA GLU A 52 24.66 -19.93 5.53
C GLU A 52 23.60 -19.50 4.51
N GLU A 53 22.54 -20.30 4.40
CA GLU A 53 21.32 -19.87 3.71
C GLU A 53 20.87 -18.52 4.30
N PRO A 54 20.44 -17.54 3.48
CA PRO A 54 20.07 -16.21 3.95
C PRO A 54 19.10 -16.19 5.14
N LEU A 55 18.18 -17.14 5.21
CA LEU A 55 17.24 -17.27 6.33
C LEU A 55 17.95 -17.61 7.66
N THR A 56 18.91 -18.52 7.60
CA THR A 56 19.73 -18.94 8.74
C THR A 56 20.66 -17.81 9.19
N ALA A 57 21.30 -17.12 8.24
CA ALA A 57 22.16 -15.97 8.54
C ALA A 57 21.42 -14.83 9.24
N VAL A 58 20.20 -14.51 8.78
CA VAL A 58 19.34 -13.49 9.39
C VAL A 58 18.87 -13.93 10.78
N SER A 59 18.44 -15.19 10.92
CA SER A 59 17.99 -15.73 12.21
C SER A 59 19.13 -15.73 13.25
N ARG A 60 20.34 -16.10 12.85
CA ARG A 60 21.53 -16.05 13.73
C ARG A 60 21.87 -14.64 14.16
N ARG A 61 21.81 -13.66 13.24
CA ARG A 61 22.10 -12.25 13.58
C ARG A 61 21.11 -11.69 14.59
N ILE A 62 19.83 -12.05 14.49
CA ILE A 62 18.80 -11.70 15.48
C ILE A 62 19.17 -12.28 16.85
N THR A 63 19.51 -13.57 16.92
CA THR A 63 19.93 -14.22 18.18
C THR A 63 21.12 -13.52 18.83
N LEU A 64 22.13 -13.13 18.05
CA LEU A 64 23.32 -12.43 18.57
C LEU A 64 23.01 -11.04 19.12
N LEU A 65 22.06 -10.32 18.53
CA LEU A 65 21.62 -9.04 19.07
C LEU A 65 20.88 -9.24 20.40
N LEU A 66 20.05 -10.28 20.51
CA LEU A 66 19.31 -10.60 21.72
C LEU A 66 20.17 -11.18 22.85
N GLU A 67 21.30 -11.82 22.53
CA GLU A 67 22.25 -12.38 23.51
C GLU A 67 23.17 -11.32 24.16
N LYS A 68 23.09 -10.05 23.75
CA LYS A 68 23.89 -8.99 24.38
C LYS A 68 23.41 -8.74 25.81
N ALA A 69 24.36 -8.79 26.76
CA ALA A 69 24.10 -8.54 28.18
C ALA A 69 23.80 -7.06 28.47
N ASP A 70 24.35 -6.15 27.66
CA ASP A 70 24.13 -4.70 27.78
C ASP A 70 22.85 -4.27 27.07
N SER A 71 22.29 -3.14 27.48
CA SER A 71 21.14 -2.54 26.80
C SER A 71 21.46 -2.24 25.33
N LEU A 72 20.61 -2.74 24.43
CA LEU A 72 20.70 -2.52 22.99
C LEU A 72 20.73 -1.02 22.66
N THR A 73 21.66 -0.62 21.81
CA THR A 73 21.75 0.75 21.30
C THR A 73 20.62 1.02 20.30
N LYS A 74 20.30 2.30 20.07
CA LYS A 74 19.28 2.71 19.09
C LYS A 74 19.55 2.14 17.68
N GLY A 75 20.82 2.08 17.27
CA GLY A 75 21.20 1.50 15.98
C GLY A 75 20.96 -0.01 15.90
N GLU A 76 21.10 -0.72 17.02
CA GLU A 76 20.87 -2.17 17.11
C GLU A 76 19.39 -2.51 17.20
N LEU A 77 18.59 -1.66 17.84
CA LEU A 77 17.12 -1.77 17.82
C LEU A 77 16.58 -1.58 16.39
N ASP A 78 17.08 -0.58 15.66
CA ASP A 78 16.74 -0.38 14.24
C ASP A 78 17.21 -1.55 13.36
N GLU A 79 18.39 -2.12 13.66
CA GLU A 79 18.90 -3.32 12.97
C GLU A 79 17.99 -4.54 13.23
N LEU A 80 17.58 -4.75 14.49
CA LEU A 80 16.72 -5.84 14.91
C LEU A 80 15.34 -5.79 14.22
N ASP A 81 14.73 -4.62 14.12
CA ASP A 81 13.45 -4.42 13.44
C ASP A 81 13.54 -4.74 11.93
N ARG A 82 14.60 -4.27 11.28
CA ARG A 82 14.88 -4.57 9.86
C ARG A 82 15.13 -6.06 9.63
N LEU A 83 15.92 -6.70 10.49
CA LEU A 83 16.22 -8.13 10.38
C LEU A 83 14.96 -8.99 10.59
N THR A 84 14.08 -8.61 11.51
CA THR A 84 12.80 -9.30 11.74
C THR A 84 11.91 -9.21 10.50
N THR A 85 11.84 -8.03 9.87
CA THR A 85 11.11 -7.83 8.60
C THR A 85 11.69 -8.66 7.45
N VAL A 86 13.02 -8.71 7.32
CA VAL A 86 13.70 -9.49 6.27
C VAL A 86 13.46 -10.99 6.50
N ARG A 87 13.52 -11.45 7.75
CA ARG A 87 13.25 -12.85 8.12
C ARG A 87 11.86 -13.30 7.68
N GLU A 88 10.82 -12.51 7.97
CA GLU A 88 9.44 -12.84 7.55
C GLU A 88 9.31 -12.97 6.03
N ARG A 89 10.00 -12.11 5.26
CA ARG A 89 9.99 -12.18 3.79
C ARG A 89 10.67 -13.44 3.28
N LEU A 90 11.82 -13.81 3.88
CA LEU A 90 12.54 -15.02 3.52
C LEU A 90 11.74 -16.29 3.87
N VAL A 91 11.11 -16.35 5.05
CA VAL A 91 10.21 -17.46 5.41
C VAL A 91 9.07 -17.62 4.41
N LYS A 92 8.43 -16.51 4.00
CA LYS A 92 7.36 -16.54 2.98
C LYS A 92 7.85 -17.01 1.61
N GLN A 93 9.12 -16.80 1.28
CA GLN A 93 9.73 -17.30 0.04
C GLN A 93 10.07 -18.80 0.12
N CYS A 94 10.45 -19.30 1.30
CA CYS A 94 10.73 -20.72 1.53
C CYS A 94 9.46 -21.60 1.63
N VAL A 95 8.30 -21.01 2.00
CA VAL A 95 7.01 -21.74 2.16
C VAL A 95 6.22 -21.84 0.83
N LYS A 96 6.85 -21.67 -0.33
CA LYS A 96 6.20 -22.08 -1.59
C LYS A 96 5.91 -23.59 -1.51
N PRO A 97 4.64 -24.03 -1.64
CA PRO A 97 4.28 -25.42 -1.39
C PRO A 97 4.95 -26.34 -2.40
N VAL A 98 5.59 -27.37 -1.86
CA VAL A 98 5.97 -28.59 -2.58
C VAL A 98 4.69 -29.21 -3.12
N ALA A 99 4.49 -29.13 -4.43
CA ALA A 99 3.60 -30.02 -5.16
C ALA A 99 4.46 -31.10 -5.81
N ALA A 100 4.20 -32.36 -5.48
CA ALA A 100 4.78 -33.54 -6.11
C ALA A 100 3.64 -34.36 -6.78
N PRO A 101 3.91 -35.39 -7.60
CA PRO A 101 4.68 -35.35 -8.86
C PRO A 101 4.01 -36.16 -10.00
N ILE A 102 4.11 -35.73 -11.27
CA ILE A 102 4.08 -36.60 -12.49
C ILE A 102 4.94 -35.86 -13.55
N ARG A 103 6.24 -36.24 -13.71
CA ARG A 103 6.85 -37.04 -14.83
C ARG A 103 6.54 -36.51 -16.22
N ASP A 104 7.42 -36.30 -17.18
CA ASP A 104 8.87 -36.35 -17.48
C ASP A 104 8.97 -35.41 -18.72
N ASP A 105 10.02 -34.70 -19.13
CA ASP A 105 11.44 -34.97 -19.17
C ASP A 105 12.19 -33.65 -19.49
N GLN A 106 13.38 -33.50 -18.90
CA GLN A 106 14.69 -33.10 -19.49
C GLN A 106 14.71 -32.04 -20.62
N ASP A 107 15.49 -30.96 -20.60
CA ASP A 107 16.91 -30.76 -20.23
C ASP A 107 17.11 -29.28 -19.83
N ASN A 108 17.74 -28.99 -18.70
CA ASN A 108 19.18 -28.76 -18.48
C ASN A 108 19.65 -27.31 -18.73
N ASP A 109 20.39 -26.84 -17.74
CA ASP A 109 21.20 -25.62 -17.54
C ASP A 109 21.41 -24.68 -18.74
N GLY A 110 21.38 -23.36 -18.59
CA GLY A 110 21.93 -22.57 -17.50
C GLY A 110 22.90 -21.56 -18.14
N HIS A 111 22.72 -20.27 -17.84
CA HIS A 111 23.78 -19.26 -17.62
C HIS A 111 23.27 -17.82 -17.78
N ARG A 112 23.34 -17.13 -16.65
CA ARG A 112 24.00 -15.82 -16.43
C ARG A 112 24.02 -14.80 -17.56
N ARG A 113 23.56 -13.60 -17.17
CA ARG A 113 23.91 -12.29 -17.73
C ARG A 113 25.43 -12.18 -17.94
N ASP A 114 25.85 -11.78 -19.14
CA ASP A 114 26.71 -10.59 -19.30
C ASP A 114 26.77 -10.12 -20.77
N ASP A 115 27.21 -8.88 -20.94
CA ASP A 115 27.41 -8.09 -22.16
C ASP A 115 28.11 -8.80 -23.34
N GLN A 116 27.65 -8.52 -24.57
CA GLN A 116 28.50 -7.96 -25.66
C GLN A 116 27.76 -7.74 -27.00
N ARG A 117 28.11 -6.62 -27.64
CA ARG A 117 27.92 -6.25 -29.05
C ARG A 117 28.21 -7.41 -30.02
N GLY A 118 27.41 -7.53 -31.09
CA GLY A 118 27.85 -8.17 -32.34
C GLY A 118 26.76 -8.86 -33.15
N GLU A 119 26.47 -8.28 -34.31
CA GLU A 119 26.18 -8.98 -35.59
C GLU A 119 24.97 -9.93 -35.73
N ARG A 120 23.93 -9.35 -36.33
CA ARG A 120 23.17 -9.86 -37.48
C ARG A 120 23.66 -11.20 -38.06
N ARG A 121 22.82 -12.25 -37.97
CA ARG A 121 22.46 -13.13 -39.10
C ARG A 121 21.30 -14.07 -38.78
N GLU A 122 20.51 -14.27 -39.82
CA GLU A 122 19.24 -14.98 -39.92
C GLU A 122 19.37 -16.50 -39.67
N ARG A 123 18.37 -17.10 -39.01
CA ARG A 123 17.65 -18.28 -39.51
C ARG A 123 16.58 -18.76 -38.54
N GLY A 124 15.45 -19.19 -39.09
CA GLY A 124 14.57 -20.17 -38.44
C GLY A 124 13.11 -19.76 -38.35
N LYS A 125 12.38 -19.92 -39.47
CA LYS A 125 10.93 -20.11 -39.44
C LYS A 125 10.60 -21.25 -38.46
N ARG A 126 10.02 -20.92 -37.32
CA ARG A 126 9.21 -21.85 -36.52
C ARG A 126 7.80 -21.31 -36.54
N ASP A 127 6.92 -22.01 -37.25
CA ASP A 127 5.47 -21.88 -37.16
C ASP A 127 5.01 -22.26 -35.74
N GLY A 128 5.24 -21.35 -34.80
CA GLY A 128 4.63 -21.38 -33.49
C GLY A 128 3.33 -20.62 -33.59
N LYS A 129 2.21 -21.34 -33.60
CA LYS A 129 0.85 -20.80 -33.42
C LYS A 129 0.89 -19.85 -32.22
N LYS A 130 0.98 -18.54 -32.51
CA LYS A 130 1.19 -17.49 -31.53
C LYS A 130 -0.02 -17.52 -30.61
N ARG A 131 0.10 -18.16 -29.44
CA ARG A 131 -0.92 -18.08 -28.38
C ARG A 131 -1.19 -16.59 -28.21
N GLU A 132 -2.38 -16.15 -28.60
CA GLU A 132 -2.81 -14.77 -28.40
C GLU A 132 -2.62 -14.49 -26.91
N LYS A 133 -1.75 -13.53 -26.61
CA LYS A 133 -1.53 -13.12 -25.22
C LYS A 133 -2.87 -12.59 -24.75
N LYS A 134 -3.56 -13.35 -23.89
CA LYS A 134 -4.77 -12.87 -23.20
C LYS A 134 -4.46 -11.49 -22.65
N VAL A 135 -5.22 -10.49 -23.10
CA VAL A 135 -5.05 -9.12 -22.66
C VAL A 135 -5.32 -9.10 -21.16
N LYS A 136 -4.38 -8.58 -20.38
CA LYS A 136 -4.52 -8.55 -18.91
C LYS A 136 -5.49 -7.44 -18.51
N ASN A 137 -6.31 -7.70 -17.50
CA ASN A 137 -7.26 -6.73 -16.95
C ASN A 137 -8.23 -6.17 -18.01
N ASP A 138 -8.73 -7.03 -18.89
CA ASP A 138 -9.63 -6.65 -19.98
C ASP A 138 -11.04 -6.34 -19.46
N VAL A 139 -11.53 -5.16 -19.83
CA VAL A 139 -12.85 -4.63 -19.47
C VAL A 139 -13.69 -4.25 -20.69
N SER A 140 -13.29 -4.69 -21.89
CA SER A 140 -13.99 -4.39 -23.15
C SER A 140 -15.48 -4.71 -23.17
N GLU A 141 -15.87 -5.82 -22.56
CA GLU A 141 -17.25 -6.30 -22.60
C GLU A 141 -18.15 -5.61 -21.58
N LEU A 142 -17.58 -4.87 -20.62
CA LEU A 142 -18.32 -4.26 -19.52
C LEU A 142 -18.97 -2.94 -19.93
N ARG A 143 -20.26 -2.83 -19.59
CA ARG A 143 -21.13 -1.68 -19.87
C ARG A 143 -21.82 -1.23 -18.59
N GLU A 144 -22.47 -0.06 -18.65
CA GLU A 144 -23.16 0.52 -17.48
C GLU A 144 -24.24 -0.42 -16.93
N VAL A 145 -24.93 -1.14 -17.81
CA VAL A 145 -25.97 -2.12 -17.44
C VAL A 145 -25.45 -3.23 -16.54
N ASP A 146 -24.19 -3.66 -16.70
CA ASP A 146 -23.60 -4.72 -15.89
C ASP A 146 -23.37 -4.28 -14.43
N PHE A 147 -23.24 -2.98 -14.19
CA PHE A 147 -23.10 -2.40 -12.86
C PHE A 147 -24.44 -2.09 -12.19
N LEU A 148 -25.55 -2.00 -12.95
CA LEU A 148 -26.87 -1.70 -12.40
C LEU A 148 -27.26 -2.74 -11.35
N ASP A 149 -27.21 -4.02 -11.71
CA ASP A 149 -27.64 -5.11 -10.82
C ASP A 149 -26.59 -5.46 -9.76
N LYS A 150 -25.30 -5.30 -10.09
CA LYS A 150 -24.20 -5.74 -9.22
C LYS A 150 -23.84 -4.70 -8.17
N PHE A 151 -23.97 -3.42 -8.49
CA PHE A 151 -23.53 -2.32 -7.64
C PHE A 151 -24.65 -1.32 -7.31
N ILE A 152 -25.29 -0.73 -8.31
CA ILE A 152 -26.23 0.39 -8.13
C ILE A 152 -27.50 -0.03 -7.37
N SER A 153 -28.05 -1.20 -7.69
CA SER A 153 -29.26 -1.74 -7.06
C SER A 153 -29.06 -2.02 -5.56
N LYS A 154 -27.83 -2.38 -5.16
CA LYS A 154 -27.45 -2.77 -3.80
C LYS A 154 -27.01 -1.61 -2.91
N MET A 155 -27.01 -0.38 -3.43
CA MET A 155 -26.63 0.80 -2.66
C MET A 155 -27.63 1.10 -1.54
N TYR A 156 -27.11 1.40 -0.35
CA TYR A 156 -27.92 1.97 0.73
C TYR A 156 -28.42 3.37 0.37
N GLY A 157 -29.48 3.85 1.04
CA GLY A 157 -30.08 5.16 0.76
C GLY A 157 -29.07 6.31 0.74
N TYR A 158 -28.21 6.41 1.75
CA TYR A 158 -27.16 7.45 1.80
C TYR A 158 -26.13 7.31 0.68
N GLN A 159 -25.87 6.10 0.17
CA GLN A 159 -24.95 5.88 -0.95
C GLN A 159 -25.58 6.37 -2.26
N LYS A 160 -26.89 6.18 -2.43
CA LYS A 160 -27.65 6.72 -3.58
C LYS A 160 -27.63 8.24 -3.59
N GLU A 161 -27.72 8.89 -2.43
CA GLU A 161 -27.58 10.34 -2.30
C GLU A 161 -26.19 10.81 -2.74
N LEU A 162 -25.13 10.12 -2.32
CA LEU A 162 -23.76 10.41 -2.74
C LEU A 162 -23.56 10.21 -4.25
N PHE A 163 -24.18 9.18 -4.80
CA PHE A 163 -24.16 8.89 -6.23
C PHE A 163 -24.85 10.01 -7.02
N ALA A 164 -26.02 10.45 -6.58
CA ALA A 164 -26.73 11.59 -7.18
C ALA A 164 -25.94 12.90 -7.06
N ALA A 165 -25.30 13.14 -5.92
CA ALA A 165 -24.45 14.32 -5.70
C ALA A 165 -23.21 14.34 -6.62
N LYS A 166 -22.75 13.18 -7.09
CA LYS A 166 -21.69 13.06 -8.10
C LYS A 166 -22.15 13.55 -9.47
N GLN A 167 -23.43 13.41 -9.80
CA GLN A 167 -23.99 13.84 -11.10
C GLN A 167 -24.31 15.33 -11.14
N ASN A 168 -24.47 15.98 -9.97
CA ASN A 168 -24.75 17.41 -9.91
C ASN A 168 -23.50 18.25 -10.27
N PRO A 169 -23.52 19.05 -11.35
CA PRO A 169 -22.36 19.82 -11.81
C PRO A 169 -21.79 20.79 -10.77
N LEU A 170 -22.63 21.27 -9.84
CA LEU A 170 -22.23 22.22 -8.80
C LEU A 170 -21.39 21.56 -7.69
N THR A 171 -21.63 20.28 -7.41
CA THR A 171 -20.98 19.53 -6.32
C THR A 171 -20.00 18.46 -6.81
N ALA A 172 -20.13 18.01 -8.06
CA ALA A 172 -19.36 16.90 -8.63
C ALA A 172 -17.84 17.13 -8.58
N ARG A 173 -17.40 18.38 -8.78
CA ARG A 173 -15.96 18.72 -8.90
C ARG A 173 -15.21 18.52 -7.60
N ILE A 174 -15.77 18.97 -6.47
CA ILE A 174 -15.17 18.82 -5.15
C ILE A 174 -16.24 18.36 -4.16
N ARG A 175 -16.16 17.10 -3.78
CA ARG A 175 -17.06 16.46 -2.82
C ARG A 175 -16.35 16.38 -1.48
N ASN A 176 -16.94 16.93 -0.43
CA ASN A 176 -16.42 16.79 0.93
C ASN A 176 -17.50 16.18 1.83
N ILE A 177 -17.23 15.01 2.38
CA ILE A 177 -18.21 14.14 3.02
C ILE A 177 -17.75 13.81 4.43
N LEU A 178 -18.51 14.28 5.42
CA LEU A 178 -18.34 13.86 6.79
C LEU A 178 -19.11 12.58 7.03
N LYS A 179 -18.47 11.60 7.64
CA LYS A 179 -19.07 10.28 7.88
C LYS A 179 -18.87 9.81 9.31
N SER A 180 -19.74 8.91 9.75
CA SER A 180 -19.48 8.10 10.94
C SER A 180 -18.50 6.95 10.63
N ARG A 181 -18.07 6.22 11.67
CA ARG A 181 -17.28 4.99 11.49
C ARG A 181 -18.19 3.86 11.03
N GLN A 182 -17.60 2.84 10.38
CA GLN A 182 -18.28 1.59 10.00
C GLN A 182 -19.50 1.73 9.05
N VAL A 183 -19.57 2.81 8.26
CA VAL A 183 -20.63 3.02 7.25
C VAL A 183 -20.24 2.58 5.83
N GLY A 184 -19.20 1.75 5.68
CA GLY A 184 -18.87 1.15 4.37
C GLY A 184 -18.54 2.14 3.24
N LEU A 185 -18.12 3.38 3.53
CA LEU A 185 -17.85 4.36 2.46
C LEU A 185 -16.61 4.02 1.63
N THR A 186 -15.60 3.35 2.20
CA THR A 186 -14.46 2.82 1.45
C THR A 186 -14.91 1.81 0.39
N TYR A 187 -15.81 0.89 0.76
CA TYR A 187 -16.42 -0.07 -0.17
C TYR A 187 -17.17 0.65 -1.29
N TYR A 188 -18.02 1.63 -0.93
CA TYR A 188 -18.79 2.41 -1.90
C TYR A 188 -17.88 3.15 -2.90
N PHE A 189 -16.88 3.89 -2.42
CA PHE A 189 -15.99 4.64 -3.31
C PHE A 189 -15.06 3.75 -4.13
N ALA A 190 -14.66 2.58 -3.62
CA ALA A 190 -13.97 1.59 -4.42
C ALA A 190 -14.84 1.12 -5.60
N GLY A 191 -16.13 0.86 -5.37
CA GLY A 191 -17.07 0.46 -6.42
C GLY A 191 -17.36 1.57 -7.41
N GLU A 192 -17.59 2.80 -6.91
CA GLU A 192 -17.81 3.98 -7.74
C GLU A 192 -16.60 4.27 -8.64
N ALA A 193 -15.39 4.21 -8.09
CA ALA A 193 -14.16 4.44 -8.84
C ALA A 193 -13.89 3.32 -9.86
N PHE A 194 -14.14 2.05 -9.52
CA PHE A 194 -13.99 0.94 -10.46
C PHE A 194 -14.97 1.07 -11.63
N MET A 195 -16.24 1.33 -11.34
CA MET A 195 -17.25 1.59 -12.36
C MET A 195 -16.86 2.77 -13.26
N ASP A 196 -16.43 3.90 -12.68
CA ASP A 196 -15.98 5.06 -13.47
C ASP A 196 -14.79 4.73 -14.37
N ALA A 197 -13.79 4.03 -13.84
CA ALA A 197 -12.61 3.63 -14.62
C ALA A 197 -12.98 2.75 -15.81
N VAL A 198 -13.90 1.80 -15.61
CA VAL A 198 -14.38 0.90 -16.67
C VAL A 198 -15.17 1.67 -17.72
N LEU A 199 -16.10 2.55 -17.31
CA LEU A 199 -17.01 3.21 -18.23
C LEU A 199 -16.37 4.38 -18.98
N THR A 200 -15.60 5.23 -18.30
CA THR A 200 -15.10 6.49 -18.87
C THR A 200 -13.65 6.44 -19.33
N GLY A 201 -12.87 5.46 -18.87
CA GLY A 201 -11.42 5.40 -19.13
C GLY A 201 -10.62 6.41 -18.31
N ASP A 202 -11.26 7.02 -17.31
CA ASP A 202 -10.59 8.00 -16.47
C ASP A 202 -9.77 7.31 -15.37
N ASN A 203 -8.55 7.82 -15.15
CA ASN A 203 -7.68 7.36 -14.08
C ASN A 203 -8.29 7.64 -12.70
N GLN A 204 -8.06 6.74 -11.76
CA GLN A 204 -8.51 6.86 -10.38
C GLN A 204 -7.30 6.79 -9.44
N VAL A 205 -7.21 7.75 -8.53
CA VAL A 205 -6.11 7.89 -7.58
C VAL A 205 -6.66 7.86 -6.16
N PHE A 206 -6.16 6.93 -5.35
CA PHE A 206 -6.52 6.77 -3.95
C PHE A 206 -5.38 7.26 -3.07
N LEU A 207 -5.63 8.33 -2.30
CA LEU A 207 -4.71 8.92 -1.35
C LEU A 207 -5.19 8.65 0.08
N SER A 208 -4.47 7.80 0.79
CA SER A 208 -4.76 7.46 2.18
C SER A 208 -3.67 7.92 3.13
N ALA A 209 -3.95 7.93 4.44
CA ALA A 209 -2.95 8.30 5.45
C ALA A 209 -1.72 7.37 5.44
N SER A 210 -1.87 6.12 4.98
CA SER A 210 -0.80 5.13 4.83
C SER A 210 -0.99 4.25 3.59
N ARG A 211 0.10 3.58 3.16
CA ARG A 211 0.07 2.61 2.05
C ARG A 211 -0.88 1.44 2.33
N ALA A 212 -0.91 0.96 3.57
CA ALA A 212 -1.77 -0.15 3.98
C ALA A 212 -3.25 0.20 3.87
N GLN A 213 -3.62 1.45 4.20
CA GLN A 213 -5.00 1.91 4.04
C GLN A 213 -5.40 2.05 2.57
N SER A 214 -4.51 2.54 1.70
CA SER A 214 -4.83 2.63 0.27
C SER A 214 -4.95 1.27 -0.42
N GLU A 215 -4.22 0.25 0.07
CA GLU A 215 -4.40 -1.14 -0.38
C GLU A 215 -5.79 -1.71 -0.04
N ILE A 216 -6.54 -1.15 0.92
CA ILE A 216 -7.92 -1.56 1.18
C ILE A 216 -8.81 -1.28 -0.04
N PHE A 217 -8.64 -0.13 -0.71
CA PHE A 217 -9.34 0.15 -1.97
C PHE A 217 -8.95 -0.87 -3.03
N ARG A 218 -7.66 -1.20 -3.13
CA ARG A 218 -7.16 -2.19 -4.10
C ARG A 218 -7.81 -3.55 -3.88
N SER A 219 -7.85 -4.02 -2.64
CA SER A 219 -8.49 -5.29 -2.28
C SER A 219 -9.98 -5.31 -2.63
N TYR A 220 -10.72 -4.23 -2.34
CA TYR A 220 -12.13 -4.15 -2.73
C TYR A 220 -12.32 -4.19 -4.24
N ILE A 221 -11.52 -3.44 -5.00
CA ILE A 221 -11.64 -3.39 -6.46
C ILE A 221 -11.34 -4.76 -7.09
N ILE A 222 -10.30 -5.45 -6.63
CA ILE A 222 -9.98 -6.82 -7.08
C ILE A 222 -11.15 -7.76 -6.74
N ALA A 223 -11.71 -7.66 -5.52
CA ALA A 223 -12.84 -8.48 -5.12
C ALA A 223 -14.10 -8.19 -5.96
N PHE A 224 -14.36 -6.93 -6.31
CA PHE A 224 -15.48 -6.54 -7.18
C PHE A 224 -15.33 -7.08 -8.59
N ALA A 225 -14.15 -6.92 -9.18
CA ALA A 225 -13.86 -7.44 -10.52
C ALA A 225 -14.07 -8.96 -10.58
N GLN A 226 -13.59 -9.69 -9.57
CA GLN A 226 -13.79 -11.14 -9.48
C GLN A 226 -15.25 -11.52 -9.22
N ALA A 227 -15.91 -10.88 -8.25
CA ALA A 227 -17.27 -11.28 -7.83
C ALA A 227 -18.37 -10.84 -8.80
N TRP A 228 -18.19 -9.72 -9.49
CA TRP A 228 -19.20 -9.18 -10.41
C TRP A 228 -19.01 -9.71 -11.83
N PHE A 229 -17.75 -9.89 -12.27
CA PHE A 229 -17.40 -10.16 -13.67
C PHE A 229 -16.43 -11.32 -13.88
N GLY A 230 -15.97 -11.99 -12.82
CA GLY A 230 -15.00 -13.09 -12.94
C GLY A 230 -13.61 -12.65 -13.41
N LEU A 231 -13.28 -11.36 -13.26
CA LEU A 231 -12.03 -10.78 -13.74
C LEU A 231 -10.96 -10.77 -12.63
N GLU A 232 -9.82 -11.39 -12.91
CA GLU A 232 -8.66 -11.37 -12.02
C GLU A 232 -7.76 -10.15 -12.33
N LEU A 233 -7.98 -9.06 -11.59
CA LEU A 233 -7.18 -7.84 -11.75
C LEU A 233 -5.79 -8.00 -11.12
N THR A 234 -4.76 -7.66 -11.89
CA THR A 234 -3.36 -7.72 -11.45
C THR A 234 -2.63 -6.40 -11.67
N GLY A 235 -1.52 -6.19 -10.94
CA GLY A 235 -0.68 -5.00 -11.05
C GLY A 235 -0.73 -4.05 -9.86
N ASN A 236 0.23 -3.13 -9.82
CA ASN A 236 0.33 -2.01 -8.86
C ASN A 236 1.17 -0.88 -9.50
N PRO A 237 0.54 0.10 -10.18
CA PRO A 237 -0.90 0.34 -10.33
C PRO A 237 -1.63 -0.75 -11.13
N ILE A 238 -2.94 -0.86 -10.96
CA ILE A 238 -3.78 -1.72 -11.81
C ILE A 238 -4.11 -0.92 -13.07
N VAL A 239 -3.70 -1.41 -14.23
CA VAL A 239 -4.02 -0.81 -15.54
C VAL A 239 -5.11 -1.64 -16.18
N LEU A 240 -6.29 -1.06 -16.39
CA LEU A 240 -7.38 -1.68 -17.14
C LEU A 240 -7.10 -1.56 -18.64
N SER A 241 -7.50 -2.55 -19.41
CA SER A 241 -7.40 -2.53 -20.87
C SER A 241 -8.77 -2.60 -21.52
N LYS A 242 -8.92 -1.90 -22.64
CA LYS A 242 -10.10 -1.94 -23.50
C LYS A 242 -9.63 -2.05 -24.95
N ASP A 243 -10.11 -3.09 -25.62
CA ASP A 243 -9.84 -3.43 -27.01
C ASP A 243 -8.34 -3.57 -27.30
N GLY A 244 -7.64 -4.22 -26.35
CA GLY A 244 -6.19 -4.45 -26.41
C GLY A 244 -5.33 -3.21 -26.10
N LYS A 245 -5.92 -2.07 -25.71
CA LYS A 245 -5.21 -0.83 -25.39
C LYS A 245 -5.35 -0.47 -23.91
N PRO A 246 -4.37 0.24 -23.29
CA PRO A 246 -4.56 0.81 -21.96
C PRO A 246 -5.77 1.75 -21.93
N TRP A 247 -6.63 1.59 -20.93
CA TRP A 247 -7.89 2.31 -20.81
C TRP A 247 -7.89 3.25 -19.61
N ALA A 248 -7.72 2.72 -18.40
CA ALA A 248 -7.69 3.50 -17.17
C ALA A 248 -6.65 2.95 -16.19
N GLU A 249 -6.06 3.83 -15.39
CA GLU A 249 -5.13 3.46 -14.33
C GLU A 249 -5.74 3.65 -12.94
N LEU A 250 -5.64 2.63 -12.09
CA LEU A 250 -6.03 2.66 -10.68
C LEU A 250 -4.77 2.66 -9.82
N ARG A 251 -4.53 3.78 -9.12
CA ARG A 251 -3.31 4.02 -8.36
C ARG A 251 -3.58 4.23 -6.88
N PHE A 252 -2.82 3.51 -6.05
CA PHE A 252 -2.98 3.50 -4.59
C PHE A 252 -1.73 4.07 -3.94
N LEU A 253 -1.83 5.26 -3.35
CA LEU A 253 -0.70 6.01 -2.80
C LEU A 253 -0.89 6.31 -1.32
N SER A 254 0.21 6.67 -0.67
CA SER A 254 0.21 7.28 0.66
C SER A 254 0.41 8.80 0.56
N THR A 255 0.47 9.46 1.70
CA THR A 255 0.66 10.92 1.83
C THR A 255 2.03 11.45 1.36
N ASN A 256 2.93 10.60 0.85
CA ASN A 256 4.25 11.03 0.40
C ASN A 256 4.15 11.81 -0.92
N SER A 257 4.28 13.14 -0.84
CA SER A 257 4.23 14.07 -1.97
C SER A 257 5.19 13.73 -3.11
N SER A 258 6.34 13.13 -2.81
CA SER A 258 7.34 12.77 -3.83
C SER A 258 6.83 11.67 -4.76
N THR A 259 5.90 10.82 -4.31
CA THR A 259 5.30 9.74 -5.10
C THR A 259 4.07 10.17 -5.90
N ALA A 260 3.68 11.44 -5.77
CA ALA A 260 2.45 11.96 -6.32
C ALA A 260 2.65 12.90 -7.52
N GLN A 261 3.90 13.30 -7.80
CA GLN A 261 4.22 14.13 -8.96
C GLN A 261 4.05 13.33 -10.26
N GLY A 262 3.28 13.85 -11.21
CA GLY A 262 3.10 13.29 -12.56
C GLY A 262 1.83 12.46 -12.78
N HIS A 263 1.08 12.12 -11.72
CA HIS A 263 -0.16 11.38 -11.84
C HIS A 263 -1.37 12.31 -11.91
N HIS A 264 -2.40 11.91 -12.66
CA HIS A 264 -3.61 12.68 -12.85
C HIS A 264 -4.83 11.75 -12.95
N GLY A 265 -5.97 12.17 -12.40
CA GLY A 265 -7.18 11.36 -12.34
C GLY A 265 -8.20 11.90 -11.34
N HIS A 266 -9.30 11.18 -11.17
CA HIS A 266 -10.22 11.40 -10.06
C HIS A 266 -9.54 10.98 -8.75
N VAL A 267 -9.48 11.91 -7.79
CA VAL A 267 -8.77 11.71 -6.53
C VAL A 267 -9.77 11.42 -5.42
N TYR A 268 -9.54 10.31 -4.72
CA TYR A 268 -10.23 9.93 -3.49
C TYR A 268 -9.27 10.09 -2.32
N VAL A 269 -9.69 10.84 -1.32
CA VAL A 269 -8.92 11.08 -0.10
C VAL A 269 -9.73 10.59 1.09
N ASP A 270 -9.33 9.44 1.64
CA ASP A 270 -9.97 8.86 2.81
C ASP A 270 -9.30 9.32 4.12
N GLU A 271 -10.14 9.43 5.16
CA GLU A 271 -9.72 9.70 6.54
C GLU A 271 -8.76 10.90 6.66
N TYR A 272 -8.99 11.94 5.85
CA TYR A 272 -8.11 13.11 5.77
C TYR A 272 -7.97 13.89 7.09
N PHE A 273 -8.89 13.71 8.05
CA PHE A 273 -8.77 14.26 9.40
C PHE A 273 -7.77 13.53 10.30
N TRP A 274 -7.23 12.40 9.83
CA TRP A 274 -6.22 11.60 10.53
C TRP A 274 -4.85 11.72 9.86
N ILE A 275 -4.70 12.70 8.96
CA ILE A 275 -3.47 12.98 8.23
C ILE A 275 -2.80 14.21 8.83
N ARG A 276 -1.58 14.02 9.36
CA ARG A 276 -0.81 15.07 10.04
C ARG A 276 -0.61 16.33 9.20
N ASP A 277 -0.16 16.18 7.96
CA ASP A 277 0.14 17.30 7.05
C ASP A 277 -0.95 17.44 5.98
N PHE A 278 -2.15 17.83 6.39
CA PHE A 278 -3.30 17.93 5.50
C PHE A 278 -3.08 18.93 4.35
N GLU A 279 -2.44 20.07 4.61
CA GLU A 279 -2.22 21.10 3.59
C GLU A 279 -1.36 20.58 2.43
N LYS A 280 -0.28 19.86 2.77
CA LYS A 280 0.60 19.21 1.81
C LYS A 280 -0.16 18.17 0.98
N LEU A 281 -0.97 17.33 1.62
CA LEU A 281 -1.81 16.37 0.91
C LEU A 281 -2.85 17.07 0.01
N ASN A 282 -3.49 18.13 0.49
CA ASN A 282 -4.49 18.86 -0.28
C ASN A 282 -3.87 19.54 -1.51
N THR A 283 -2.61 19.98 -1.40
CA THR A 283 -1.81 20.53 -2.50
C THR A 283 -1.55 19.46 -3.55
N VAL A 284 -1.09 18.28 -3.11
CA VAL A 284 -0.85 17.11 -3.97
C VAL A 284 -2.13 16.66 -4.67
N ALA A 285 -3.23 16.49 -3.93
CA ALA A 285 -4.54 16.11 -4.48
C ALA A 285 -5.03 17.15 -5.50
N SER A 286 -4.77 18.42 -5.25
CA SER A 286 -5.12 19.51 -6.18
C SER A 286 -4.26 19.47 -7.45
N ALA A 287 -2.97 19.18 -7.34
CA ALA A 287 -2.07 19.03 -8.47
C ALA A 287 -2.49 17.84 -9.36
N MET A 288 -2.82 16.68 -8.77
CA MET A 288 -3.30 15.50 -9.51
C MET A 288 -4.63 15.77 -10.24
N ALA A 289 -5.53 16.51 -9.60
CA ALA A 289 -6.84 16.84 -10.16
C ALA A 289 -6.88 18.26 -10.74
N THR A 290 -5.79 18.76 -11.34
CA THR A 290 -5.70 20.14 -11.86
C THR A 290 -6.73 20.40 -12.96
N HIS A 291 -6.88 19.49 -13.92
CA HIS A 291 -7.86 19.64 -15.01
C HIS A 291 -9.31 19.62 -14.48
N LYS A 292 -10.16 20.46 -15.08
CA LYS A 292 -11.57 20.64 -14.70
C LYS A 292 -12.39 19.34 -14.71
N LYS A 293 -12.03 18.37 -15.56
CA LYS A 293 -12.72 17.08 -15.63
C LYS A 293 -12.50 16.19 -14.42
N TRP A 294 -11.36 16.33 -13.73
CA TRP A 294 -11.05 15.51 -12.57
C TRP A 294 -11.94 15.85 -11.40
N ARG A 295 -12.17 14.92 -10.48
CA ARG A 295 -12.96 15.14 -9.27
C ARG A 295 -12.08 14.96 -8.06
N LYS A 296 -12.35 15.69 -6.98
CA LYS A 296 -11.69 15.47 -5.69
C LYS A 296 -12.75 15.10 -4.67
N THR A 297 -12.60 13.93 -4.08
CA THR A 297 -13.56 13.36 -3.13
C THR A 297 -12.87 13.15 -1.81
N TYR A 298 -13.20 13.99 -0.84
CA TYR A 298 -12.71 13.90 0.52
C TYR A 298 -13.78 13.26 1.38
N PHE A 299 -13.42 12.25 2.16
CA PHE A 299 -14.35 11.67 3.13
C PHE A 299 -13.60 11.22 4.36
N SER A 300 -14.13 11.57 5.52
CA SER A 300 -13.44 11.29 6.78
C SER A 300 -14.40 11.28 7.95
N THR A 301 -14.03 10.54 8.98
CA THR A 301 -14.62 10.76 10.29
C THR A 301 -14.15 12.11 10.85
N PRO A 302 -15.03 12.90 11.49
CA PRO A 302 -14.63 14.16 12.12
C PRO A 302 -13.53 13.93 13.16
N SER A 303 -12.61 14.90 13.27
CA SER A 303 -11.56 14.96 14.30
C SER A 303 -11.69 16.24 15.11
N ALA A 304 -10.76 16.45 16.05
CA ALA A 304 -10.71 17.61 16.92
C ALA A 304 -10.71 18.93 16.13
N VAL A 305 -11.32 19.97 16.71
CA VAL A 305 -11.39 21.31 16.11
C VAL A 305 -10.04 21.96 15.86
N SER A 306 -8.99 21.46 16.54
CA SER A 306 -7.60 21.87 16.39
C SER A 306 -6.91 21.29 15.15
N HIS A 307 -7.52 20.33 14.46
CA HIS A 307 -6.91 19.72 13.28
C HIS A 307 -6.87 20.71 12.10
N GLN A 308 -5.77 20.75 11.35
CA GLN A 308 -5.57 21.66 10.19
C GLN A 308 -6.69 21.56 9.14
N ALA A 309 -7.29 20.37 9.00
CA ALA A 309 -8.38 20.13 8.05
C ALA A 309 -9.76 20.62 8.53
N TYR A 310 -9.90 21.12 9.76
CA TYR A 310 -11.19 21.54 10.33
C TYR A 310 -11.87 22.69 9.56
N PRO A 311 -11.16 23.77 9.17
CA PRO A 311 -11.74 24.82 8.32
C PRO A 311 -12.20 24.28 6.96
N PHE A 312 -11.43 23.37 6.35
CA PHE A 312 -11.77 22.72 5.09
C PHE A 312 -13.04 21.86 5.20
N GLY A 313 -13.16 21.10 6.29
CA GLY A 313 -14.34 20.29 6.62
C GLY A 313 -15.61 21.12 6.77
N LYS A 314 -15.56 22.22 7.52
CA LYS A 314 -16.71 23.11 7.75
C LYS A 314 -17.12 23.91 6.52
N ALA A 315 -16.17 24.44 5.77
CA ALA A 315 -16.46 25.34 4.66
C ALA A 315 -17.10 24.63 3.44
N ARG A 316 -17.02 23.29 3.35
CA ARG A 316 -17.41 22.51 2.17
C ARG A 316 -18.36 21.35 2.44
N SER A 317 -18.81 21.15 3.68
CA SER A 317 -19.83 20.16 4.03
C SER A 317 -21.24 20.70 3.74
N SER A 318 -21.63 20.73 2.47
CA SER A 318 -23.00 21.05 2.05
C SER A 318 -23.90 19.81 1.88
N ALA A 319 -23.39 18.61 2.18
CA ALA A 319 -24.15 17.37 2.18
C ALA A 319 -24.20 16.76 3.59
N THR A 320 -24.75 17.51 4.54
CA THR A 320 -25.22 16.88 5.78
C THR A 320 -26.55 16.23 5.45
N ALA A 321 -26.61 14.90 5.47
CA ALA A 321 -27.86 14.14 5.38
C ALA A 321 -28.74 14.46 6.61
N SER A 322 -29.45 15.57 6.51
CA SER A 322 -30.47 16.06 7.42
C SER A 322 -31.31 17.04 6.61
N ALA A 323 -32.45 16.56 6.12
CA ALA A 323 -33.42 17.36 5.40
C ALA A 323 -33.76 18.65 6.19
N ARG A 324 -33.37 19.80 5.62
CA ARG A 324 -33.96 21.10 5.98
C ARG A 324 -34.16 21.91 4.70
N THR A 325 -35.42 22.19 4.42
CA THR A 325 -35.96 22.99 3.32
C THR A 325 -35.24 24.34 3.22
N PRO A 326 -34.84 24.79 2.02
CA PRO A 326 -34.14 26.06 1.87
C PRO A 326 -35.13 27.23 2.00
N ARG A 327 -34.94 28.08 3.02
CA ARG A 327 -35.59 29.40 3.09
C ARG A 327 -34.76 30.43 2.32
N SER A 328 -35.37 30.98 1.28
CA SER A 328 -34.93 32.13 0.48
C SER A 328 -34.56 33.32 1.37
N HIS A 329 -33.37 33.89 1.19
CA HIS A 329 -32.97 35.16 1.80
C HIS A 329 -33.22 36.31 0.81
N GLY A 330 -34.32 37.03 1.04
CA GLY A 330 -34.51 38.41 0.56
C GLY A 330 -34.09 39.40 1.66
N ARG A 331 -33.50 40.52 1.25
CA ARG A 331 -32.87 41.58 2.05
C ARG A 331 -33.74 42.18 3.16
N ALA A 332 -33.05 42.49 4.28
CA ALA A 332 -33.12 43.66 5.17
C ALA A 332 -34.47 44.32 5.53
N ILE A 333 -34.70 44.50 6.85
CA ILE A 333 -34.85 45.80 7.55
C ILE A 333 -35.23 45.54 9.04
N SER A 334 -34.79 46.46 9.89
CA SER A 334 -34.89 46.53 11.35
C SER A 334 -36.31 46.43 11.95
N ARG A 335 -36.41 45.83 13.16
CA ARG A 335 -37.01 46.39 14.39
C ARG A 335 -37.09 45.37 15.53
N SER A 336 -37.13 45.91 16.74
CA SER A 336 -37.08 45.39 18.11
C SER A 336 -38.15 44.36 18.55
N LEU A 337 -37.70 43.35 19.34
CA LEU A 337 -38.27 42.67 20.55
C LEU A 337 -39.78 42.25 20.62
N PRO A 338 -40.22 41.37 21.55
CA PRO A 338 -39.61 40.18 22.17
C PRO A 338 -40.57 38.95 22.32
N ALA A 339 -40.04 37.89 22.97
CA ALA A 339 -40.72 36.92 23.86
C ALA A 339 -41.25 35.56 23.32
N ARG A 340 -40.70 34.51 23.95
CA ARG A 340 -41.29 33.23 24.41
C ARG A 340 -42.08 32.36 23.41
N CYS A 341 -41.64 31.11 23.21
CA CYS A 341 -42.32 29.95 23.81
C CYS A 341 -41.47 28.68 23.73
N VAL A 342 -41.55 27.91 24.82
CA VAL A 342 -40.95 26.61 25.09
C VAL A 342 -41.69 25.51 24.33
N ARG A 343 -40.99 24.45 23.88
CA ARG A 343 -41.41 23.05 24.08
C ARG A 343 -40.32 22.06 23.64
N THR A 344 -39.71 21.48 24.66
CA THR A 344 -39.28 20.08 24.70
C THR A 344 -40.48 19.17 24.53
N VAL A 345 -40.34 18.07 23.77
CA VAL A 345 -41.04 16.80 24.02
C VAL A 345 -40.12 15.66 23.60
N SER A 346 -39.80 14.81 24.58
CA SER A 346 -39.24 13.48 24.40
C SER A 346 -40.37 12.50 24.06
N GLY A 347 -40.07 11.35 23.44
CA GLY A 347 -41.07 10.30 23.34
C GLY A 347 -40.75 9.22 22.32
N ALA A 348 -40.34 8.07 22.85
CA ALA A 348 -40.08 6.83 22.17
C ALA A 348 -41.28 6.25 21.40
N ARG A 349 -40.99 5.54 20.30
CA ARG A 349 -41.19 4.09 20.15
C ARG A 349 -40.39 3.57 18.96
#